data_AF-A0A936EDK3-F1
#
_entry.id   AF-A0A936EDK3-F1
#
_cell.length_a   1.000
_cell.length_b   1.000
_cell.length_c   1.000
_cell.angle_alpha   90.00
_cell.angle_beta   90.00
_cell.angle_gamma   90.00
#
_symmetry.space_group_name_H-M   'P 1'
#
loop_
_entity.id
_entity.type
_entity.pdbx_description
1 polymer ?
#
loop_
_entity_poly.entity_id
_entity_poly.type
_entity_poly.pdbx_seq_one_letter_code
_entity_poly.pdbx_strand_id
1 'polypeptide(L)' 'MRTVAEIEAAIERLSPEEVEELATWLDQRRPSVGFDSEVEEAWSIEIQRRVAEIESGRAEFIPGEQVMDELRKIAGR' A
#
# COMPACT_ATOMS: atom_id res chain seq x y z
N MET A 1 6.10 -22.24 22.20
CA MET A 1 5.63 -21.44 21.05
C MET A 1 4.82 -20.29 21.63
N ARG A 2 5.17 -19.03 21.34
CA ARG A 2 4.33 -17.91 21.77
C ARG A 2 3.11 -17.83 20.87
N THR A 3 1.96 -17.46 21.42
CA THR A 3 0.75 -17.15 20.65
C THR A 3 0.88 -15.79 19.96
N VAL A 4 0.04 -15.52 18.96
CA VAL A 4 0.00 -14.19 18.31
C VAL A 4 -0.32 -13.09 19.34
N ALA A 5 -1.27 -13.33 20.24
CA ALA A 5 -1.62 -12.39 21.30
C ALA A 5 -0.45 -12.07 22.25
N GLU A 6 0.38 -13.07 22.57
CA GLU A 6 1.60 -12.85 23.38
C GLU A 6 2.68 -12.06 22.63
N ILE A 7 2.71 -12.14 21.30
CA ILE A 7 3.60 -11.35 20.45
C ILE A 7 3.09 -9.91 20.36
N GLU A 8 1.79 -9.71 20.11
CA GLU A 8 1.15 -8.40 20.08
C GLU A 8 1.37 -7.63 21.40
N ALA A 9 1.12 -8.27 22.55
CA ALA A 9 1.35 -7.68 23.86
C ALA A 9 2.83 -7.34 24.14
N ALA A 10 3.78 -7.99 23.45
CA ALA A 10 5.20 -7.65 23.52
C ALA A 10 5.53 -6.45 22.62
N ILE A 11 4.91 -6.37 21.44
CA ILE A 11 5.07 -5.25 20.49
C ILE A 11 4.52 -3.95 21.11
N GLU A 12 3.40 -4.01 21.83
CA GLU A 12 2.79 -2.85 22.51
C GLU A 12 3.72 -2.18 23.54
N ARG A 13 4.80 -2.85 23.96
CA ARG A 13 5.75 -2.33 24.95
C ARG A 13 7.03 -1.75 24.33
N LEU A 14 7.16 -1.83 23.00
CA LEU A 14 8.32 -1.31 22.28
C LEU A 14 8.28 0.22 22.21
N SER A 15 9.47 0.82 22.17
CA SER A 15 9.63 2.22 21.78
C SER A 15 9.27 2.43 20.31
N PRO A 16 8.94 3.67 19.88
CA PRO A 16 8.68 3.97 18.47
C PRO A 16 9.82 3.53 17.53
N GLU A 17 11.07 3.67 17.94
CA GLU A 17 12.24 3.27 17.17
C GLU A 17 12.33 1.75 17.00
N GLU A 18 12.06 0.99 18.07
CA GLU A 18 12.03 -0.48 18.02
C GLU A 18 10.85 -1.00 17.18
N VAL A 19 9.71 -0.30 17.18
CA VAL A 19 8.58 -0.63 16.29
C VAL A 19 8.96 -0.45 14.83
N GLU A 20 9.66 0.63 14.48
CA GLU A 20 10.12 0.89 13.11
C GLU A 20 11.15 -0.17 12.65
N GLU A 21 12.08 -0.55 13.54
CA GLU A 21 13.03 -1.64 13.27
C GLU A 21 12.30 -2.98 13.03
N LEU A 22 11.30 -3.29 13.87
CA LEU A 22 10.50 -4.49 13.72
C LEU A 22 9.68 -4.49 12.42
N ALA A 23 9.07 -3.36 12.06
CA ALA A 23 8.31 -3.21 10.83
C ALA A 23 9.19 -3.46 9.61
N THR A 24 10.39 -2.85 9.57
CA THR A 24 11.39 -3.08 8.52
C THR A 24 11.80 -4.56 8.45
N TRP A 25 12.04 -5.20 9.60
CA TRP A 25 12.41 -6.61 9.66
C TRP A 25 11.30 -7.52 9.13
N LEU A 26 10.04 -7.23 9.47
CA LEU A 26 8.85 -7.97 9.04
C LEU A 26 8.60 -7.82 7.53
N ASP A 27 8.71 -6.60 6.99
CA ASP A 27 8.53 -6.35 5.56
C ASP A 27 9.49 -7.19 4.70
N GLN A 28 10.72 -7.39 5.17
CA GLN A 28 11.73 -8.19 4.48
C GLN A 28 11.52 -9.70 4.56
N ARG A 29 10.77 -10.19 5.56
CA ARG A 29 10.74 -11.61 5.93
C ARG A 29 9.36 -12.22 5.92
N ARG A 30 8.29 -11.41 5.89
CA ARG A 30 6.94 -11.92 5.81
C ARG A 30 6.80 -12.74 4.53
N PRO A 31 6.26 -13.96 4.60
CA PRO A 31 5.94 -14.70 3.39
C PRO A 31 4.91 -13.91 2.59
N SER A 32 5.08 -13.87 1.27
CA SER A 32 4.02 -13.38 0.39
C SER A 32 2.83 -14.33 0.56
N VAL A 33 1.70 -13.80 1.03
CA VAL A 33 0.45 -14.55 1.14
C VAL A 33 -0.30 -14.62 -0.19
N GLY A 34 0.32 -14.17 -1.28
CA GLY A 34 -0.34 -13.96 -2.56
C GLY A 34 -1.30 -12.78 -2.50
N PHE A 35 -1.75 -12.33 -3.66
CA PHE A 35 -2.89 -11.43 -3.76
C PHE A 35 -4.16 -12.25 -3.91
N ASP A 36 -5.27 -11.70 -3.41
CA ASP A 36 -6.58 -12.28 -3.66
C ASP A 36 -6.84 -12.26 -5.18
N SER A 37 -7.12 -13.42 -5.76
CA SER A 37 -7.31 -13.56 -7.21
C SER A 37 -8.49 -12.73 -7.73
N GLU A 38 -9.54 -12.55 -6.92
CA GLU A 38 -10.68 -11.72 -7.31
C GLU A 38 -10.28 -10.24 -7.36
N VAL A 39 -9.44 -9.81 -6.41
CA VAL A 39 -8.89 -8.45 -6.39
C VAL A 39 -7.96 -8.22 -7.58
N GLU A 40 -7.09 -9.18 -7.91
CA GLU A 40 -6.22 -9.12 -9.09
C GLU A 40 -7.02 -9.02 -10.40
N GLU A 41 -8.08 -9.81 -10.54
CA GLU A 41 -8.95 -9.76 -11.72
C GLU A 41 -9.67 -8.41 -11.83
N ALA A 42 -10.22 -7.90 -10.72
CA ALA A 42 -10.87 -6.60 -10.69
C ALA A 42 -9.90 -5.45 -11.07
N TRP A 43 -8.65 -5.50 -10.58
CA TRP A 43 -7.61 -4.54 -10.97
C TRP A 43 -7.23 -4.67 -12.44
N SER A 44 -7.11 -5.90 -12.97
CA SER A 44 -6.83 -6.12 -14.39
C SER A 44 -7.89 -5.47 -15.28
N ILE A 45 -9.18 -5.67 -14.97
CA ILE A 45 -10.30 -5.05 -15.68
C ILE A 45 -10.21 -3.52 -15.62
N GLU A 46 -9.96 -2.97 -14.44
CA GLU A 46 -9.87 -1.51 -14.25
C GLU A 46 -8.67 -0.90 -15.01
N ILE A 47 -7.53 -1.58 -15.03
CA ILE A 47 -6.35 -1.15 -15.79
C ILE A 47 -6.70 -1.10 -17.28
N GLN A 48 -7.30 -2.15 -17.83
CA GLN A 48 -7.70 -2.16 -19.25
C GLN A 48 -8.69 -1.04 -19.58
N ARG A 49 -9.66 -0.80 -18.68
CA ARG A 49 -10.63 0.30 -18.83
C ARG A 49 -9.92 1.67 -18.86
N ARG A 50 -8.98 1.92 -17.93
CA ARG A 50 -8.23 3.19 -17.87
C ARG A 50 -7.31 3.40 -19.06
N VAL A 51 -6.62 2.35 -19.52
CA VAL A 51 -5.80 2.41 -20.74
C VAL A 51 -6.67 2.82 -21.94
N ALA A 52 -7.83 2.21 -22.11
CA ALA A 52 -8.74 2.56 -23.20
C ALA A 52 -9.26 4.01 -23.11
N GLU A 53 -9.50 4.55 -21.90
CA GLU A 53 -9.88 5.96 -21.71
C GLU A 53 -8.75 6.92 -22.09
N ILE A 54 -7.51 6.57 -21.73
CA ILE A 54 -6.32 7.32 -22.10
C ILE A 54 -6.13 7.34 -23.61
N GLU A 55 -6.14 6.18 -24.25
CA GLU A 55 -5.90 6.03 -25.69
C GLU A 55 -6.99 6.68 -26.54
N SER A 56 -8.24 6.67 -26.06
CA SER A 56 -9.37 7.31 -26.75
C SER A 56 -9.50 8.81 -26.49
N GLY A 57 -8.65 9.39 -25.64
CA GLY A 57 -8.73 10.80 -25.26
C GLY A 57 -9.93 11.17 -24.38
N ARG A 58 -10.60 10.17 -23.77
CA ARG A 58 -11.68 10.40 -22.79
C ARG A 58 -11.14 10.74 -21.40
N ALA A 59 -9.89 10.38 -21.11
CA ALA A 59 -9.25 10.70 -19.85
C ALA A 59 -8.86 12.19 -19.79
N GLU A 60 -9.23 12.87 -18.72
CA GLU A 60 -8.71 14.19 -18.37
C GLU A 60 -7.45 14.01 -17.52
N PHE A 61 -6.33 14.55 -17.99
CA PHE A 61 -5.05 14.48 -17.28
C PHE A 61 -4.81 15.76 -16.50
N ILE A 62 -4.18 15.61 -15.33
CA ILE A 62 -3.60 16.72 -14.58
C ILE A 62 -2.07 16.68 -14.69
N PRO A 63 -1.37 17.82 -14.63
CA PRO A 63 0.08 17.84 -14.54
C PRO A 63 0.61 17.01 -13.37
N GLY A 64 1.75 16.34 -13.56
CA GLY A 64 2.37 15.53 -12.50
C GLY A 64 2.72 16.35 -11.25
N GLU A 65 3.11 17.61 -11.42
CA GLU A 65 3.36 18.53 -10.30
C GLU A 65 2.10 18.75 -9.45
N GLN A 66 0.95 18.91 -10.10
CA GLN A 66 -0.34 19.03 -9.41
C GLN A 66 -0.68 17.76 -8.62
N VAL A 67 -0.41 16.56 -9.17
CA VAL A 67 -0.57 15.29 -8.42
C VAL A 67 0.26 15.32 -7.13
N MET A 68 1.52 15.72 -7.23
CA MET A 68 2.44 15.74 -6.08
C MET A 68 2.08 16.81 -5.03
N ASP A 69 1.54 17.96 -5.47
CA ASP A 69 1.00 18.98 -4.58
C ASP A 69 -0.19 18.44 -3.77
N GLU A 70 -1.15 17.78 -4.42
CA GLU A 70 -2.32 17.21 -3.74
C GLU A 70 -1.94 16.05 -2.80
N LEU A 71 -1.00 15.19 -3.21
CA LEU A 71 -0.53 14.08 -2.36
C LEU A 71 0.09 14.57 -1.05
N ARG A 72 0.85 15.67 -1.08
CA ARG A 72 1.46 16.25 0.14
C ARG A 72 0.41 16.72 1.14
N LYS A 73 -0.66 17.38 0.64
CA LYS A 73 -1.79 17.81 1.47
C LYS A 73 -2.48 16.63 2.17
N ILE A 74 -2.65 15.51 1.47
CA ILE A 74 -3.28 14.30 2.03
C ILE A 74 -2.35 13.61 3.03
N ALA A 75 -1.06 13.53 2.72
CA ALA A 75 -0.07 12.86 3.57
C ALA A 75 0.33 13.66 4.82
N GLY A 76 -0.25 14.84 5.06
CA GLY A 76 0.02 15.67 6.25
C GLY A 76 1.44 16.23 6.29
N ARG A 77 2.07 16.47 5.12
CA ARG A 77 3.38 17.11 5.00
C ARG A 77 3.27 18.54 4.49
#